data_AF-A0A7X4CK98-F1
#
_entry.id   AF-A0A7X4CK98-F1
#
_cell.length_a   1.000
_cell.length_b   1.000
_cell.length_c   1.000
_cell.angle_alpha   90.00
_cell.angle_beta   90.00
_cell.angle_gamma   90.00
#
_symmetry.space_group_name_H-M   'P 1'
#
loop_
_entity.id
_entity.type
_entity.pdbx_description
1 polymer ?
#
loop_
_entity_poly.entity_id
_entity_poly.type
_entity_poly.pdbx_seq_one_letter_code
_entity_poly.pdbx_strand_id
1 'polypeptide(L)' 'MDARTIIERLRDGGQPNKDELDWFAAGLASGAVTDAQAGAFAMAVCLRGLSEAARVAFTLAMRD' A
#
# COMPACT_ATOMS: atom_id res chain seq x y z
N MET A 1 -11.84 -4.13 2.40
CA MET A 1 -10.91 -3.51 1.44
C MET A 1 -10.15 -4.63 0.73
N ASP A 2 -9.62 -4.40 -0.48
CA ASP A 2 -8.93 -5.43 -1.28
C ASP A 2 -7.57 -4.90 -1.73
N ALA A 3 -6.53 -5.72 -1.56
CA ALA A 3 -5.17 -5.43 -2.00
C ALA A 3 -5.10 -5.12 -3.50
N ARG A 4 -5.91 -5.82 -4.32
CA ARG A 4 -5.94 -5.61 -5.77
C ARG A 4 -6.28 -4.15 -6.11
N THR A 5 -7.31 -3.59 -5.49
CA THR A 5 -7.76 -2.22 -5.75
C THR A 5 -6.71 -1.17 -5.38
N ILE A 6 -5.98 -1.38 -4.27
CA ILE A 6 -4.90 -0.48 -3.84
C ILE A 6 -3.73 -0.54 -4.82
N ILE A 7 -3.35 -1.75 -5.25
CA ILE A 7 -2.26 -1.97 -6.21
C ILE A 7 -2.62 -1.39 -7.59
N GLU A 8 -3.84 -1.63 -8.08
CA GLU A 8 -4.34 -1.06 -9.35
C GLU A 8 -4.28 0.46 -9.32
N ARG A 9 -4.76 1.09 -8.24
CA ARG A 9 -4.71 2.54 -8.10
C ARG A 9 -3.28 3.06 -8.16
N LEU A 10 -2.37 2.46 -7.40
CA LEU A 10 -0.95 2.86 -7.42
C LEU A 10 -0.34 2.67 -8.80
N ARG A 11 -0.55 1.52 -9.44
CA ARG A 11 -0.02 1.20 -10.78
C ARG A 11 -0.45 2.24 -11.82
N ASP A 12 -1.69 2.70 -11.71
CA ASP A 12 -2.29 3.67 -12.63
C ASP A 12 -1.94 5.13 -12.26
N GLY A 13 -1.09 5.34 -11.24
CA GLY A 13 -0.57 6.65 -10.83
C GLY A 13 -1.40 7.38 -9.77
N GLY A 14 -2.48 6.76 -9.29
CA GLY A 14 -3.27 7.25 -8.17
C GLY A 14 -2.55 7.07 -6.83
N GLN A 15 -3.06 7.74 -5.81
CA GLN A 15 -2.51 7.69 -4.46
C GLN A 15 -3.52 7.01 -3.51
N PRO A 16 -3.10 5.99 -2.73
CA PRO A 16 -3.92 5.43 -1.67
C PRO A 16 -4.19 6.47 -0.59
N ASN A 17 -5.35 6.40 0.03
CA ASN A 17 -5.67 7.20 1.21
C ASN A 17 -5.12 6.53 2.49
N LYS A 18 -5.26 7.21 3.63
CA LYS A 18 -4.75 6.73 4.91
C LYS A 18 -5.34 5.36 5.29
N ASP A 19 -6.66 5.20 5.23
CA ASP A 19 -7.34 3.96 5.63
C ASP A 19 -6.91 2.77 4.76
N GLU A 20 -6.61 3.01 3.48
CA GLU A 20 -6.06 2.01 2.57
C GLU A 20 -4.65 1.57 2.95
N LEU A 21 -3.81 2.52 3.36
CA LEU A 21 -2.45 2.22 3.80
C LEU A 21 -2.43 1.53 5.16
N ASP A 22 -3.31 1.94 6.08
CA ASP A 22 -3.51 1.28 7.37
C ASP A 22 -3.94 -0.18 7.17
N TRP A 23 -4.95 -0.40 6.32
CA TRP A 23 -5.41 -1.75 6.01
C TRP A 23 -4.33 -2.58 5.32
N PHE A 24 -3.57 -2.00 4.40
CA PHE A 24 -2.51 -2.72 3.68
C PHE A 24 -1.35 -3.11 4.63
N ALA A 25 -0.92 -2.20 5.51
CA ALA A 25 0.12 -2.48 6.50
C ALA A 25 -0.31 -3.57 7.50
N ALA A 26 -1.52 -3.48 8.04
CA ALA A 26 -2.08 -4.54 8.89
C ALA A 26 -2.22 -5.87 8.14
N GLY A 27 -2.55 -5.81 6.85
CA GLY A 27 -2.61 -6.97 5.96
C GLY A 27 -1.25 -7.64 5.76
N LEU A 28 -0.17 -6.86 5.64
CA LEU A 28 1.20 -7.38 5.58
C LEU A 28 1.59 -8.07 6.90
N ALA A 29 1.28 -7.45 8.04
CA ALA A 29 1.62 -8.00 9.36
C ALA A 29 0.84 -9.28 9.71
N SER A 30 -0.43 -9.35 9.32
CA SER A 30 -1.31 -10.49 9.59
C SER A 30 -1.20 -11.64 8.58
N GLY A 31 -0.51 -11.42 7.46
CA GLY A 31 -0.45 -12.37 6.33
C GLY A 31 -1.71 -12.40 5.45
N ALA A 32 -2.66 -11.49 5.66
CA ALA A 32 -3.82 -11.33 4.79
C ALA A 32 -3.45 -10.76 3.41
N VAL A 33 -2.37 -9.98 3.33
CA VAL A 33 -1.70 -9.60 2.08
C VAL A 33 -0.61 -10.62 1.81
N THR A 34 -0.70 -11.30 0.67
CA THR A 34 0.29 -12.31 0.26
C THR A 34 1.60 -11.68 -0.19
N ASP A 35 2.70 -12.44 -0.18
CA ASP A 35 4.01 -11.99 -0.68
C ASP A 35 3.94 -11.50 -2.14
N ALA A 36 3.11 -12.15 -2.97
CA ALA A 36 2.88 -11.73 -4.36
C ALA A 36 2.22 -10.35 -4.45
N GLN A 37 1.24 -10.08 -3.59
CA GLN A 37 0.57 -8.77 -3.51
C GLN A 37 1.49 -7.71 -2.90
N ALA A 38 2.29 -8.06 -1.89
CA ALA A 38 3.30 -7.19 -1.32
C ALA A 38 4.35 -6.78 -2.36
N GLY A 39 4.85 -7.74 -3.14
CA GLY A 39 5.77 -7.49 -4.26
C GLY A 39 5.15 -6.61 -5.34
N ALA A 40 3.88 -6.84 -5.70
CA ALA A 40 3.17 -6.01 -6.68
C ALA A 40 2.97 -4.57 -6.18
N PHE A 41 2.63 -4.38 -4.91
CA PHE A 41 2.54 -3.06 -4.27
C PHE A 41 3.90 -2.35 -4.28
N ALA A 42 4.96 -3.04 -3.86
CA ALA A 42 6.31 -2.48 -3.85
C ALA A 42 6.75 -2.05 -5.25
N MET A 43 6.47 -2.85 -6.28
CA MET A 43 6.78 -2.49 -7.66
C MET A 43 5.97 -1.28 -8.15
N ALA A 44 4.68 -1.19 -7.81
CA ALA A 44 3.87 -0.02 -8.15
C ALA A 44 4.41 1.25 -7.49
N VAL A 45 4.82 1.18 -6.22
CA VAL A 45 5.48 2.29 -5.51
C VAL A 45 6.82 2.65 -6.15
N CYS A 46 7.65 1.68 -6.55
CA CYS A 46 8.92 1.96 -7.22
C CYS A 46 8.73 2.68 -8.57
N LEU A 47 7.67 2.38 -9.33
CA LEU A 47 7.42 3.00 -10.64
C LEU A 47 6.70 4.34 -10.57
N ARG A 48 5.78 4.50 -9.61
CA ARG A 48 4.87 5.67 -9.54
C ARG A 48 5.13 6.58 -8.36
N GLY A 49 5.86 6.10 -7.36
CA GLY A 49 6.09 6.78 -6.11
C GLY A 49 4.85 6.83 -5.21
N LEU A 50 5.10 7.12 -3.94
CA LEU A 50 4.08 7.62 -3.02
C LEU A 50 4.26 9.13 -2.87
N SER A 51 3.15 9.85 -2.83
CA SER A 51 3.09 11.23 -2.34
C SER A 51 3.66 11.30 -0.92
N GLU A 52 4.10 12.48 -0.51
CA GLU A 52 4.66 12.68 0.83
C GLU A 52 3.64 12.29 1.93
N ALA A 53 2.39 12.73 1.79
CA ALA A 53 1.32 12.37 2.71
C ALA A 53 1.08 10.85 2.78
N ALA A 54 1.02 10.17 1.63
CA ALA A 54 0.87 8.72 1.59
C ALA A 54 2.09 7.99 2.19
N ARG A 55 3.30 8.50 1.99
CA ARG A 55 4.51 7.93 2.57
C ARG A 55 4.50 8.03 4.09
N VAL A 56 4.17 9.21 4.63
CA VAL A 56 4.03 9.41 6.08
C VAL A 56 2.94 8.50 6.65
N ALA A 57 1.76 8.46 6.01
CA ALA A 57 0.67 7.60 6.44
C ALA A 57 1.07 6.13 6.47
N PHE A 58 1.75 5.63 5.43
CA PHE A 58 2.19 4.24 5.38
C PHE A 58 3.27 3.93 6.43
N THR A 59 4.21 4.84 6.68
CA THR A 59 5.21 4.68 7.75
C THR A 59 4.55 4.61 9.13
N LEU A 60 3.54 5.44 9.39
CA LEU A 60 2.77 5.39 10.64
C LEU A 60 1.98 4.09 10.75
N ALA A 61 1.33 3.67 9.67
CA ALA A 61 0.57 2.42 9.58
C ALA A 61 1.42 1.17 9.85
N MET A 62 2.70 1.16 9.48
CA MET A 62 3.61 0.05 9.76
C MET A 62 4.12 0.02 11.21
N ARG A 63 4.05 1.15 11.92
CA ARG A 63 4.44 1.25 13.34
C ARG A 63 3.32 0.78 14.26
N ASP A 64 2.09 1.13 13.92
CA ASP A 64 0.88 0.90 14.71
C ASP A 64 0.34 -0.54 14.54
#